data_AF-A0A1W9VV71-F1
#
_entry.id   AF-A0A1W9VV71-F1
#
_cell.length_a   1.000
_cell.length_b   1.000
_cell.length_c   1.000
_cell.angle_alpha   90.00
_cell.angle_beta   90.00
_cell.angle_gamma   90.00
#
_symmetry.space_group_name_H-M   'P 1'
#
loop_
_entity.id
_entity.type
_entity.pdbx_description
1 polymer ?
#
loop_
_entity_poly.entity_id
_entity_poly.type
_entity_poly.pdbx_seq_one_letter_code
_entity_poly.pdbx_strand_id
1 'polypeptide(L)'
;MKYELETIPVWDAFKADCECPICKLKEKAEETYLKFFLGNSVMVPETPLKDKKLIEECNSLKELIESKDSECMICDRINNTMKRYIFTTVYLWKKNPEFKEFFMKSKGFCLPHTTLITDMASEILSGVELGEFVQDIIELEKKNLIRLEEEILYFTQKFSQENDDKPWNGTKDAHYRTIQKLTGKVTDH
;
A
#
# COMPACT_ATOMS: atom_id res chain seq x y z
N MET A 1 25.95 11.06 -1.77
CA MET A 1 25.23 11.86 -0.76
C MET A 1 23.90 12.31 -1.36
N LYS A 2 22.89 11.43 -1.35
CA LYS A 2 21.60 11.61 -2.06
C LYS A 2 20.39 11.13 -1.23
N TYR A 3 20.59 10.83 0.05
CA TYR A 3 19.57 10.20 0.90
C TYR A 3 18.55 11.20 1.45
N GLU A 4 18.89 12.47 1.64
CA GLU A 4 18.01 13.46 2.29
C GLU A 4 16.71 13.74 1.50
N LEU A 5 16.76 13.81 0.16
CA LEU A 5 15.58 14.05 -0.67
C LEU A 5 14.60 12.86 -0.69
N GLU A 6 15.10 11.63 -0.53
CA GLU A 6 14.27 10.41 -0.55
C GLU A 6 13.55 10.16 0.79
N THR A 7 13.95 10.85 1.87
CA THR A 7 13.30 10.75 3.18
C THR A 7 12.00 11.53 3.27
N ILE A 8 11.85 12.63 2.52
CA ILE A 8 10.68 13.52 2.61
C ILE A 8 9.38 12.78 2.28
N PRO A 9 9.26 12.03 1.15
CA PRO A 9 8.04 11.29 0.85
C PRO A 9 7.68 10.29 1.93
N VAL A 10 8.68 9.60 2.51
CA VAL A 10 8.49 8.62 3.57
C VAL A 10 7.95 9.30 4.83
N TRP A 11 8.57 10.41 5.25
CA TRP A 11 8.07 11.20 6.37
C TRP A 11 6.65 11.71 6.17
N ASP A 12 6.33 12.24 4.98
CA ASP A 12 4.98 12.70 4.64
C ASP A 12 3.95 11.58 4.78
N ALA A 13 4.29 10.37 4.31
CA ALA A 13 3.39 9.22 4.36
C ALA A 13 3.11 8.75 5.80
N PHE A 14 4.13 8.77 6.68
CA PHE A 14 3.97 8.41 8.10
C PHE A 14 3.30 9.51 8.94
N LYS A 15 3.33 10.77 8.48
CA LYS A 15 2.61 11.88 9.11
C LYS A 15 1.16 12.00 8.65
N ALA A 16 0.83 11.45 7.48
CA ALA A 16 -0.53 11.40 6.98
C ALA A 16 -1.36 10.35 7.73
N ASP A 17 -2.63 10.65 8.02
CA ASP A 17 -3.58 9.65 8.51
C ASP A 17 -3.99 8.72 7.36
N CYS A 18 -3.35 7.55 7.28
CA CYS A 18 -3.63 6.55 6.26
C CYS A 18 -3.51 5.13 6.83
N GLU A 19 -4.23 4.18 6.24
CA GLU A 19 -4.23 2.77 6.68
C GLU A 19 -2.90 2.05 6.47
N CYS A 20 -2.17 2.44 5.42
CA CYS A 20 -0.84 1.90 5.10
C CYS A 20 0.01 2.98 4.44
N PRO A 21 1.08 3.47 5.11
CA PRO A 21 1.99 4.47 4.55
C PRO A 21 2.63 4.03 3.23
N ILE A 22 2.90 2.73 3.05
CA ILE A 22 3.49 2.19 1.81
C ILE A 22 2.47 2.19 0.67
N CYS A 23 1.19 1.89 0.92
CA CYS A 23 0.13 2.08 -0.09
C CYS A 23 0.06 3.55 -0.52
N LYS A 24 0.18 4.49 0.42
CA LYS A 24 0.15 5.93 0.10
C LYS A 24 1.34 6.37 -0.74
N LEU A 25 2.53 5.85 -0.43
CA LEU A 25 3.74 6.07 -1.23
C LEU A 25 3.60 5.51 -2.65
N LYS A 26 3.01 4.32 -2.78
CA LYS A 26 2.75 3.67 -4.07
C LYS A 26 1.82 4.50 -4.93
N GLU A 27 0.67 4.89 -4.38
CA GLU A 27 -0.30 5.75 -5.07
C GLU A 27 0.34 7.06 -5.56
N LYS A 28 1.09 7.76 -4.69
CA LYS A 28 1.78 9.00 -5.06
C LYS A 28 2.84 8.79 -6.14
N ALA A 29 3.59 7.70 -6.08
CA ALA A 29 4.58 7.35 -7.09
C ALA A 29 3.91 7.06 -8.44
N GLU A 30 2.87 6.23 -8.45
CA GLU A 30 2.06 5.93 -9.63
C GLU A 30 1.48 7.21 -10.25
N GLU A 31 0.81 8.05 -9.46
CA GLU A 31 0.25 9.31 -9.93
C GLU A 31 1.31 10.24 -10.54
N THR A 32 2.48 10.35 -9.89
CA THR A 32 3.59 11.18 -10.37
C THR A 32 4.13 10.68 -11.71
N TYR A 33 4.37 9.37 -11.82
CA TYR A 33 4.89 8.79 -13.06
C TYR A 33 3.83 8.82 -14.16
N LEU A 34 2.57 8.53 -13.86
CA LEU A 34 1.47 8.64 -14.82
C LEU A 34 1.32 10.08 -15.32
N LYS A 35 1.32 11.09 -14.45
CA LYS A 35 1.31 12.50 -14.86
C LYS A 35 2.55 12.87 -15.68
N PHE A 36 3.73 12.38 -15.33
CA PHE A 36 4.95 12.66 -16.08
C PHE A 36 4.91 12.05 -17.49
N PHE A 37 4.46 10.80 -17.62
CA PHE A 37 4.47 10.07 -18.89
C PHE A 37 3.23 10.33 -19.76
N LEU A 38 2.06 10.63 -19.16
CA LEU A 38 0.77 10.81 -19.85
C LEU A 38 0.25 12.24 -19.81
N GLY A 39 0.76 13.11 -18.91
CA GLY A 39 0.16 14.40 -18.58
C GLY A 39 0.26 15.51 -19.62
N ASN A 40 0.64 15.22 -20.87
CA ASN A 40 0.55 16.16 -22.01
C ASN A 40 0.39 15.51 -23.40
N SER A 41 0.25 14.18 -23.48
CA SER A 41 0.10 13.47 -24.76
C SER A 41 -0.63 12.18 -24.51
N VAL A 42 -1.92 12.09 -24.86
CA VAL A 42 -2.63 10.92 -25.39
C VAL A 42 -4.14 11.27 -25.42
N MET A 43 -4.70 11.38 -26.62
CA MET A 43 -6.15 11.30 -26.86
C MET A 43 -6.39 9.99 -27.60
N VAL A 44 -6.97 8.98 -26.94
CA VAL A 44 -7.46 7.76 -27.60
C VAL A 44 -8.98 7.77 -27.51
N PRO A 45 -9.72 7.73 -28.63
CA PRO A 45 -11.15 7.50 -28.59
C PRO A 45 -11.46 6.04 -28.25
N GLU A 46 -12.39 5.83 -27.31
CA GLU A 46 -12.86 4.52 -26.89
C GLU A 46 -13.71 3.86 -27.98
N THR A 47 -13.36 2.63 -28.39
CA THR A 47 -14.23 1.78 -29.23
C THR A 47 -14.55 0.47 -28.50
N PRO A 48 -15.82 0.03 -28.49
CA PRO A 48 -16.20 -1.21 -27.83
C PRO A 48 -15.93 -2.40 -28.76
N LEU A 49 -15.34 -3.46 -28.20
CA LEU A 49 -15.10 -4.72 -28.91
C LEU A 49 -16.06 -5.81 -28.41
N LYS A 50 -16.67 -6.54 -29.34
CA LYS A 50 -17.43 -7.79 -29.12
C LYS A 50 -16.98 -8.80 -30.15
N ASP A 51 -16.31 -9.90 -29.76
CA ASP A 51 -16.22 -11.17 -30.50
C ASP A 51 -15.37 -12.25 -29.79
N LYS A 52 -15.74 -13.53 -29.91
CA LYS A 52 -15.10 -14.67 -29.19
C LYS A 52 -13.66 -14.99 -29.61
N LYS A 53 -13.18 -14.50 -30.76
CA LYS A 53 -11.78 -14.60 -31.21
C LYS A 53 -10.83 -13.77 -30.34
N LEU A 54 -11.37 -12.75 -29.66
CA LEU A 54 -10.64 -11.89 -28.73
C LEU A 54 -10.17 -12.63 -27.48
N ILE A 55 -10.77 -13.76 -27.08
CA ILE A 55 -10.37 -14.47 -25.86
C ILE A 55 -9.02 -15.20 -26.04
N GLU A 56 -8.77 -15.77 -27.22
CA GLU A 56 -7.47 -16.39 -27.57
C GLU A 56 -6.38 -15.34 -27.84
N GLU A 57 -6.74 -14.24 -28.50
CA GLU A 57 -5.86 -13.08 -28.65
C GLU A 57 -5.59 -12.40 -27.30
N CYS A 58 -6.56 -12.36 -26.38
CA CYS A 58 -6.37 -11.88 -25.01
C CYS A 58 -5.44 -12.78 -24.22
N ASN A 59 -5.44 -14.10 -24.40
CA ASN A 59 -4.50 -14.98 -23.72
C ASN A 59 -3.06 -14.80 -24.25
N SER A 60 -2.91 -14.69 -25.58
CA SER A 60 -1.61 -14.39 -26.20
C SER A 60 -1.11 -12.99 -25.81
N LEU A 61 -2.01 -12.02 -25.73
CA LEU A 61 -1.76 -10.67 -25.24
C LEU A 61 -1.44 -10.67 -23.74
N LYS A 62 -2.08 -11.53 -22.94
CA LYS A 62 -1.84 -11.65 -21.50
C LYS A 62 -0.45 -12.22 -21.22
N GLU A 63 -0.03 -13.25 -21.95
CA GLU A 63 1.34 -13.78 -21.90
C GLU A 63 2.38 -12.73 -22.37
N LEU A 64 2.03 -11.92 -23.38
CA LEU A 64 2.84 -10.78 -23.82
C LEU A 64 2.88 -9.66 -22.75
N ILE A 65 1.79 -9.36 -22.07
CA ILE A 65 1.70 -8.34 -21.02
C ILE A 65 2.46 -8.78 -19.78
N GLU A 66 2.31 -10.03 -19.36
CA GLU A 66 3.01 -10.61 -18.21
C GLU A 66 4.53 -10.67 -18.45
N SER A 67 4.97 -10.89 -19.69
CA SER A 67 6.40 -10.76 -20.06
C SER A 67 6.85 -9.30 -20.16
N LYS A 68 5.96 -8.36 -20.55
CA LYS A 68 6.23 -6.92 -20.61
C LYS A 68 6.26 -6.22 -19.26
N ASP A 69 5.72 -6.80 -18.18
CA ASP A 69 5.89 -6.25 -16.83
C ASP A 69 7.37 -6.15 -16.42
N SER A 70 8.24 -6.97 -17.04
CA SER A 70 9.71 -6.89 -16.91
C SER A 70 10.41 -5.95 -17.92
N GLU A 71 9.67 -5.39 -18.88
CA GLU A 71 10.18 -4.45 -19.90
C GLU A 71 9.48 -3.08 -19.87
N CYS A 72 8.43 -2.92 -19.06
CA CYS A 72 7.68 -1.68 -18.96
C CYS A 72 8.47 -0.67 -18.15
N MET A 73 9.10 0.27 -18.84
CA MET A 73 9.92 1.33 -18.23
C MET A 73 9.18 2.15 -17.15
N ILE A 74 7.84 2.26 -17.23
CA ILE A 74 7.03 2.94 -16.21
C ILE A 74 6.90 2.07 -14.96
N CYS A 75 6.49 0.81 -15.12
CA CYS A 75 6.41 -0.17 -14.03
C CYS A 75 7.78 -0.34 -13.34
N ASP A 76 8.86 -0.45 -14.11
CA ASP A 76 10.22 -0.53 -13.58
C ASP A 76 10.58 0.68 -12.72
N ARG A 77 10.23 1.89 -13.15
CA ARG A 77 10.50 3.11 -12.39
C ARG A 77 9.67 3.17 -11.10
N ILE A 78 8.40 2.79 -11.15
CA ILE A 78 7.54 2.70 -9.98
C ILE A 78 8.12 1.68 -8.99
N ASN A 79 8.41 0.47 -9.46
CA ASN A 79 8.93 -0.62 -8.64
C ASN A 79 10.29 -0.25 -7.99
N ASN A 80 11.20 0.37 -8.75
CA ASN A 80 12.47 0.84 -8.21
C ASN A 80 12.31 1.95 -7.18
N THR A 81 11.33 2.83 -7.36
CA THR A 81 11.02 3.89 -6.39
C THR A 81 10.44 3.29 -5.11
N MET A 82 9.53 2.33 -5.24
CA MET A 82 8.98 1.61 -4.09
C MET A 82 10.06 0.87 -3.31
N LYS A 83 10.99 0.17 -3.97
CA LYS A 83 12.13 -0.48 -3.31
C LYS A 83 12.95 0.52 -2.48
N ARG A 84 13.21 1.71 -3.01
CA ARG A 84 13.93 2.77 -2.26
C ARG A 84 13.15 3.29 -1.08
N TYR A 85 11.84 3.47 -1.21
CA TYR A 85 11.00 3.89 -0.09
C TYR A 85 10.93 2.85 1.03
N ILE A 86 10.83 1.57 0.68
CA ILE A 86 10.85 0.48 1.67
C ILE A 86 12.22 0.44 2.35
N PHE A 87 13.32 0.49 1.58
CA PHE A 87 14.67 0.60 2.13
C PHE A 87 14.81 1.79 3.09
N THR A 88 14.33 2.96 2.67
CA THR A 88 14.42 4.20 3.46
C THR A 88 13.61 4.10 4.75
N THR A 89 12.45 3.43 4.71
CA THR A 89 11.63 3.19 5.91
C THR A 89 12.39 2.37 6.95
N VAL A 90 13.01 1.26 6.54
CA VAL A 90 13.84 0.42 7.44
C VAL A 90 15.06 1.19 7.93
N TYR A 91 15.72 1.94 7.04
CA TYR A 91 16.87 2.77 7.38
C TYR A 91 16.52 3.84 8.42
N LEU A 92 15.41 4.54 8.26
CA LEU A 92 14.95 5.58 9.18
C LEU A 92 14.53 4.98 10.52
N TRP A 93 13.84 3.84 10.52
CA TRP A 93 13.53 3.12 11.77
C TRP A 93 14.80 2.81 12.57
N LYS A 94 15.88 2.38 11.90
CA LYS A 94 17.16 2.08 12.55
C LYS A 94 17.91 3.33 13.04
N LYS A 95 17.85 4.42 12.28
CA LYS A 95 18.74 5.58 12.49
C LYS A 95 18.10 6.77 13.18
N ASN A 96 16.77 6.85 13.20
CA ASN A 96 16.05 8.01 13.67
C ASN A 96 15.00 7.63 14.74
N PRO A 97 15.26 7.93 16.03
CA PRO A 97 14.31 7.64 17.11
C PRO A 97 12.96 8.33 16.96
N GLU A 98 12.94 9.58 16.47
CA GLU A 98 11.68 10.31 16.20
C GLU A 98 10.87 9.56 15.14
N PHE A 99 11.51 9.07 14.08
CA PHE A 99 10.83 8.27 13.07
C PHE A 99 10.25 6.99 13.67
N LYS A 100 10.98 6.33 14.58
CA LYS A 100 10.48 5.15 15.28
C LYS A 100 9.21 5.44 16.08
N GLU A 101 9.07 6.63 16.67
CA GLU A 101 7.81 7.04 17.31
C GLU A 101 6.65 7.18 16.32
N PHE A 102 6.88 7.81 15.17
CA PHE A 102 5.85 7.93 14.12
C PHE A 102 5.49 6.57 13.53
N PHE A 103 6.47 5.69 13.36
CA PHE A 103 6.29 4.31 12.93
C PHE A 103 5.35 3.58 13.89
N MET A 104 5.60 3.64 15.20
CA MET A 104 4.78 2.97 16.22
C MET A 104 3.40 3.62 16.44
N LYS A 105 3.23 4.89 16.05
CA LYS A 105 1.93 5.59 16.06
C LYS A 105 1.09 5.31 14.81
N SER A 106 1.70 4.79 13.74
CA SER A 106 1.00 4.49 12.50
C SER A 106 -0.03 3.37 12.67
N LYS A 107 -0.89 3.20 11.67
CA LYS A 107 -1.81 2.07 11.59
C LYS A 107 -1.11 0.77 11.12
N GLY A 108 0.19 0.79 10.86
CA GLY A 108 0.92 -0.35 10.29
C GLY A 108 0.78 -0.43 8.77
N PHE A 109 0.83 -1.65 8.23
CA PHE A 109 0.87 -1.91 6.80
C PHE A 109 -0.26 -2.82 6.34
N CYS A 110 -0.55 -2.88 5.04
CA CYS A 110 -1.36 -3.98 4.52
C CYS A 110 -0.51 -5.27 4.49
N LEU A 111 -1.15 -6.43 4.53
CA LEU A 111 -0.45 -7.72 4.58
C LEU A 111 0.61 -7.87 3.45
N PRO A 112 0.33 -7.47 2.19
CA PRO A 112 1.35 -7.52 1.13
C PRO A 112 2.55 -6.58 1.37
N HIS A 113 2.34 -5.41 1.97
CA HIS A 113 3.45 -4.50 2.27
C HIS A 113 4.19 -4.89 3.55
N THR A 114 3.54 -5.61 4.48
CA THR A 114 4.19 -6.24 5.62
C THR A 114 5.26 -7.22 5.17
N THR A 115 4.96 -8.09 4.19
CA THR A 115 5.97 -9.02 3.67
C THR A 115 7.13 -8.30 3.00
N LEU A 116 6.84 -7.30 2.16
CA LEU A 116 7.86 -6.54 1.46
C LEU A 116 8.81 -5.78 2.40
N ILE A 117 8.28 -5.18 3.48
CA ILE A 117 9.13 -4.47 4.43
C ILE A 117 9.90 -5.41 5.36
N THR A 118 9.34 -6.58 5.73
CA THR A 118 10.09 -7.59 6.48
C THR A 118 11.21 -8.22 5.66
N ASP A 119 10.98 -8.46 4.37
CA ASP A 119 12.00 -8.97 3.45
C ASP A 119 13.14 -7.95 3.32
N MET A 120 12.81 -6.68 3.03
CA MET A 120 13.78 -5.60 2.99
C MET A 120 14.54 -5.44 4.32
N ALA A 121 13.86 -5.59 5.46
CA ALA A 121 14.50 -5.55 6.76
C ALA A 121 15.50 -6.69 6.96
N SER A 122 15.21 -7.89 6.45
CA SER A 122 16.14 -9.03 6.52
C SER A 122 17.42 -8.81 5.69
N GLU A 123 17.36 -7.96 4.67
CA GLU A 123 18.52 -7.57 3.85
C GLU A 123 19.38 -6.48 4.52
N ILE A 124 18.79 -5.64 5.38
CA ILE A 124 19.44 -4.43 5.94
C ILE A 124 19.83 -4.61 7.42
N LEU A 125 19.00 -5.32 8.19
CA LEU A 125 19.13 -5.51 9.63
C LEU A 125 19.60 -6.94 9.92
N SER A 126 20.20 -7.16 11.08
CA SER A 126 20.63 -8.50 11.50
C SER A 126 20.58 -8.64 13.02
N GLY A 127 20.53 -9.88 13.50
CA GLY A 127 20.57 -10.19 14.93
C GLY A 127 19.44 -9.51 15.71
N VAL A 128 19.81 -8.81 16.78
CA VAL A 128 18.87 -8.16 17.70
C VAL A 128 18.06 -7.07 17.00
N GLU A 129 18.67 -6.26 16.12
CA GLU A 129 17.98 -5.18 15.43
C GLU A 129 16.85 -5.69 14.53
N LEU A 130 17.07 -6.80 13.82
CA LEU A 130 16.04 -7.43 12.99
C LEU A 130 14.92 -8.00 13.87
N GLY A 131 15.27 -8.62 14.99
CA GLY A 131 14.29 -9.12 15.97
C GLY A 131 13.39 -8.01 16.50
N GLU A 132 13.96 -6.89 16.91
CA GLU A 132 13.21 -5.72 17.38
C GLU A 132 12.29 -5.15 16.29
N PHE A 133 12.79 -5.01 15.06
CA PHE A 133 11.98 -4.51 13.94
C PHE A 133 10.76 -5.40 13.65
N VAL A 134 10.97 -6.72 13.64
CA VAL A 134 9.89 -7.69 13.41
C VAL A 134 8.88 -7.67 14.56
N GLN A 135 9.33 -7.52 15.81
CA GLN A 135 8.42 -7.39 16.95
C GLN A 135 7.58 -6.11 16.86
N ASP A 136 8.19 -4.98 16.52
CA ASP A 136 7.49 -3.69 16.32
C ASP A 136 6.40 -3.82 15.24
N ILE A 137 6.70 -4.49 14.12
CA ILE A 137 5.71 -4.78 13.06
C ILE A 137 4.59 -5.67 13.60
N ILE A 138 4.92 -6.77 14.29
CA ILE A 138 3.91 -7.69 14.82
C ILE A 138 2.95 -6.97 15.79
N GLU A 139 3.48 -6.09 16.64
CA GLU A 139 2.68 -5.30 17.57
C GLU A 139 1.71 -4.38 16.83
N LEU A 140 2.21 -3.61 15.86
CA LEU A 140 1.39 -2.73 15.01
C LEU A 140 0.30 -3.50 14.25
N GLU A 141 0.69 -4.60 13.63
CA GLU A 141 -0.20 -5.43 12.81
C GLU A 141 -1.31 -6.06 13.65
N LYS A 142 -0.98 -6.61 14.83
CA LYS A 142 -1.97 -7.16 15.77
C LYS A 142 -2.97 -6.09 16.21
N LYS A 143 -2.48 -4.93 16.63
CA LYS A 143 -3.33 -3.82 17.07
C LYS A 143 -4.28 -3.39 15.95
N ASN A 144 -3.79 -3.27 14.71
CA ASN A 144 -4.64 -2.87 13.59
C ASN A 144 -5.65 -3.96 13.20
N LEU A 145 -5.24 -5.24 13.19
CA LEU A 145 -6.16 -6.33 12.87
C LEU A 145 -7.31 -6.44 13.87
N ILE A 146 -7.03 -6.32 15.17
CA ILE A 146 -8.07 -6.29 16.21
C ILE A 146 -9.03 -5.11 15.99
N ARG A 147 -8.49 -3.91 15.74
CA ARG A 147 -9.31 -2.73 15.43
C ARG A 147 -10.22 -2.97 14.22
N LEU A 148 -9.68 -3.48 13.11
CA LEU A 148 -10.46 -3.73 11.90
C LEU A 148 -11.51 -4.82 12.11
N GLU A 149 -11.22 -5.85 12.90
CA GLU A 149 -12.19 -6.87 13.29
C GLU A 149 -13.38 -6.24 14.03
N GLU A 150 -13.12 -5.40 15.03
CA GLU A 150 -14.16 -4.68 15.78
C GLU A 150 -14.98 -3.75 14.87
N GLU A 151 -14.31 -3.01 13.97
CA GLU A 151 -14.96 -2.10 13.03
C GLU A 151 -15.87 -2.84 12.03
N ILE A 152 -15.41 -3.96 11.46
CA ILE A 152 -16.22 -4.81 10.57
C ILE A 152 -17.39 -5.41 11.34
N LEU A 153 -17.13 -5.95 12.53
CA LEU A 153 -18.18 -6.55 13.34
C LEU A 153 -19.29 -5.53 13.60
N TYR A 154 -18.93 -4.31 14.01
CA TYR A 154 -19.88 -3.23 14.19
C TYR A 154 -20.61 -2.90 12.88
N PHE A 155 -19.90 -2.79 11.76
CA PHE A 155 -20.50 -2.56 10.44
C PHE A 155 -21.57 -3.63 10.12
N THR A 156 -21.29 -4.92 10.35
CA THR A 156 -22.27 -5.99 10.10
C THR A 156 -23.47 -5.91 11.04
N GLN A 157 -23.26 -5.53 12.31
CA GLN A 157 -24.34 -5.38 13.29
C GLN A 157 -25.27 -4.21 12.97
N LYS A 158 -24.83 -3.18 12.24
CA LYS A 158 -25.67 -2.03 11.87
C LYS A 158 -26.80 -2.35 10.89
N PHE A 159 -26.80 -3.53 10.29
CA PHE A 159 -27.88 -4.00 9.41
C PHE A 159 -29.00 -4.74 10.16
N SER A 160 -28.88 -4.94 11.49
CA SER A 160 -29.98 -5.47 12.31
C SER A 160 -30.88 -4.33 12.78
N GLN A 161 -32.21 -4.54 12.74
CA GLN A 161 -33.22 -3.56 13.17
C GLN A 161 -32.97 -2.98 14.57
N GLU A 162 -32.43 -3.79 15.50
CA GLU A 162 -32.09 -3.37 16.88
C GLU A 162 -31.00 -2.28 16.96
N ASN A 163 -30.25 -2.09 15.88
CA ASN A 163 -29.12 -1.18 15.81
C ASN A 163 -29.35 -0.02 14.83
N ASP A 164 -30.54 0.10 14.23
CA ASP A 164 -30.85 1.11 13.20
C ASP A 164 -30.58 2.53 13.72
N ASP A 165 -31.04 2.84 14.92
CA ASP A 165 -30.91 4.18 15.54
C ASP A 165 -29.51 4.47 16.11
N LYS A 166 -28.61 3.48 16.17
CA LYS A 166 -27.26 3.69 16.71
C LYS A 166 -26.40 4.50 15.71
N PRO A 167 -25.46 5.35 16.17
CA PRO A 167 -24.54 6.06 15.27
C PRO A 167 -23.54 5.09 14.61
N TRP A 168 -22.98 5.44 13.45
CA TRP A 168 -21.99 4.60 12.75
C TRP A 168 -20.59 4.61 13.39
N ASN A 169 -20.27 5.60 14.23
CA ASN A 169 -18.98 5.71 14.93
C ASN A 169 -17.74 5.50 14.04
N GLY A 170 -17.79 5.94 12.78
CA GLY A 170 -16.66 5.83 11.84
C GLY A 170 -16.42 4.44 11.25
N THR A 171 -17.39 3.52 11.29
CA THR A 171 -17.25 2.16 10.73
C THR A 171 -17.99 1.94 9.41
N LYS A 172 -18.63 2.98 8.86
CA LYS A 172 -19.43 2.89 7.62
C LYS A 172 -18.58 2.39 6.43
N ASP A 173 -17.30 2.72 6.43
CA ASP A 173 -16.27 2.38 5.43
C ASP A 173 -15.36 1.22 5.89
N ALA A 174 -15.66 0.55 7.01
CA ALA A 174 -14.78 -0.47 7.60
C ALA A 174 -14.38 -1.57 6.60
N HIS A 175 -15.34 -2.02 5.77
CA HIS A 175 -15.11 -3.04 4.74
C HIS A 175 -14.08 -2.60 3.68
N TYR A 176 -14.05 -1.33 3.27
CA TYR A 176 -13.03 -0.81 2.36
C TYR A 176 -11.64 -0.84 3.02
N ARG A 177 -11.53 -0.40 4.28
CA ARG A 177 -10.27 -0.47 5.04
C ARG A 177 -9.78 -1.90 5.21
N THR A 178 -10.68 -2.85 5.44
CA THR A 178 -10.34 -4.29 5.49
C THR A 178 -9.84 -4.80 4.16
N ILE A 179 -10.52 -4.47 3.06
CA ILE A 179 -10.08 -4.86 1.71
C ILE A 179 -8.67 -4.32 1.45
N GLN A 180 -8.41 -3.06 1.82
CA GLN A 180 -7.08 -2.47 1.71
C GLN A 180 -6.06 -3.21 2.59
N LYS A 181 -6.38 -3.54 3.84
CA LYS A 181 -5.50 -4.29 4.74
C LYS A 181 -5.11 -5.65 4.15
N LEU A 182 -6.06 -6.39 3.59
CA LEU A 182 -5.85 -7.73 3.08
C LEU A 182 -5.16 -7.76 1.72
N THR A 183 -5.53 -6.84 0.82
CA THR A 183 -5.12 -6.89 -0.59
C THR A 183 -4.08 -5.85 -0.97
N GLY A 184 -3.89 -4.82 -0.14
CA GLY A 184 -3.08 -3.65 -0.45
C GLY A 184 -3.67 -2.72 -1.51
N LYS A 185 -4.88 -3.00 -2.02
CA LYS A 185 -5.58 -2.15 -2.99
C LYS A 185 -6.38 -1.09 -2.25
N VAL A 186 -6.16 0.16 -2.61
CA VAL A 186 -7.01 1.27 -2.17
C VAL A 186 -8.29 1.23 -3.01
N THR A 187 -9.44 1.21 -2.35
CA THR A 187 -10.74 1.24 -3.00
C THR A 187 -11.43 2.55 -2.66
N ASP A 188 -11.85 3.27 -3.69
CA ASP A 188 -12.53 4.55 -3.54
C ASP A 188 -13.94 4.36 -2.92
N HIS A 189 -14.32 5.36 -2.13
CA HIS A 189 -15.58 5.48 -1.39
C HIS A 189 -16.36 6.70 -1.87
#